data_AF-A0A7U9T1F0-F1
#
_entry.id   AF-A0A7U9T1F0-F1
#
_cell.length_a   1.000
_cell.length_b   1.000
_cell.length_c   1.000
_cell.angle_alpha   90.00
_cell.angle_beta   90.00
_cell.angle_gamma   90.00
#
_symmetry.space_group_name_H-M   'P 1'
#
loop_
_entity.id
_entity.type
_entity.pdbx_description
1 polymer ?
#
loop_
_entity_poly.entity_id
_entity_poly.type
_entity_poly.pdbx_seq_one_letter_code
_entity_poly.pdbx_strand_id
1 'polypeptide(L)'
;MAENDVMSKEKAIHDGVSPIKIPDEEDEDLLFQKLWEYLVPSCGKAQTAQGEIIRIAGRVQHEFLNNGCINWDEDFHKMLDTFLKYLPLGNGFSEEDLKIAEVLVGLLKENGKKGFIDDKIIGVFCSCAMTWVKQNPEVIEPLKAEYVR
;
A
#
# COMPACT_ATOMS: atom_id res chain seq x y z
N MET A 1 17.31 -40.79 -6.97
CA MET A 1 16.46 -40.12 -5.96
C MET A 1 17.17 -38.84 -5.58
N ALA A 2 16.82 -37.74 -6.22
CA ALA A 2 17.30 -36.42 -5.83
C ALA A 2 16.13 -35.77 -5.09
N GLU A 3 16.24 -35.68 -3.78
CA GLU A 3 15.27 -34.95 -2.96
C GLU A 3 15.53 -33.46 -3.17
N ASN A 4 14.47 -32.79 -3.64
CA ASN A 4 14.40 -31.36 -3.85
C ASN A 4 14.48 -30.66 -2.49
N ASP A 5 15.67 -30.15 -2.15
CA ASP A 5 15.83 -29.18 -1.07
C ASP A 5 15.37 -27.80 -1.59
N VAL A 6 14.05 -27.62 -1.69
CA VAL A 6 13.46 -26.30 -1.83
C VAL A 6 13.34 -25.73 -0.42
N MET A 7 14.47 -25.24 0.09
CA MET A 7 14.45 -24.25 1.15
C MET A 7 13.73 -23.02 0.60
N SER A 8 12.45 -22.89 0.94
CA SER A 8 11.72 -21.62 0.87
C SER A 8 12.52 -20.61 1.69
N LYS A 9 13.35 -19.81 0.99
CA LYS A 9 13.93 -18.59 1.57
C LYS A 9 12.75 -17.72 1.96
N GLU A 10 12.38 -17.73 3.24
CA GLU A 10 11.55 -16.69 3.81
C GLU A 10 12.19 -15.36 3.42
N LYS A 11 11.52 -14.60 2.54
CA LYS A 11 12.00 -13.26 2.19
C LYS A 11 11.97 -12.45 3.49
N ALA A 12 13.14 -12.03 3.93
CA ALA A 12 13.25 -11.19 5.11
C ALA A 12 12.51 -9.87 4.85
N ILE A 13 11.58 -9.53 5.75
CA ILE A 13 10.95 -8.22 5.78
C ILE A 13 12.02 -7.16 6.00
N HIS A 14 11.82 -5.99 5.41
CA HIS A 14 12.70 -4.83 5.57
C HIS A 14 13.01 -4.52 7.04
N ASP A 15 14.25 -4.10 7.32
CA ASP A 15 14.79 -3.90 8.67
C ASP A 15 14.29 -2.63 9.38
N GLY A 16 13.52 -1.80 8.68
CA GLY A 16 12.94 -0.57 9.20
C GLY A 16 13.93 0.59 9.35
N VAL A 17 15.18 0.46 8.90
CA VAL A 17 16.22 1.49 9.09
C VAL A 17 17.06 1.76 7.84
N SER A 18 17.30 0.76 7.00
CA SER A 18 18.05 0.90 5.76
C SER A 18 17.23 1.63 4.69
N PRO A 19 17.85 2.36 3.75
CA PRO A 19 17.12 2.90 2.61
C PRO A 19 16.38 1.80 1.83
N ILE A 20 15.14 2.10 1.45
CA ILE A 20 14.25 1.21 0.70
C ILE A 20 14.83 0.96 -0.70
N LYS A 21 15.14 -0.30 -0.99
CA LYS A 21 15.57 -0.73 -2.33
C LYS A 21 14.34 -1.01 -3.19
N ILE A 22 14.08 -0.15 -4.17
CA ILE A 22 13.02 -0.37 -5.15
C ILE A 22 13.46 -1.49 -6.11
N PRO A 23 12.67 -2.57 -6.26
CA PRO A 23 12.96 -3.59 -7.25
C PRO A 23 12.97 -3.00 -8.67
N ASP A 24 13.93 -3.45 -9.48
CA ASP A 24 13.93 -3.20 -10.92
C ASP A 24 12.89 -4.14 -11.57
N GLU A 25 11.67 -3.63 -11.73
CA GLU A 25 10.52 -4.35 -12.28
C GLU A 25 9.62 -3.37 -13.04
N GLU A 26 9.33 -3.70 -14.30
CA GLU A 26 8.53 -2.87 -15.21
C GLU A 26 7.03 -3.17 -15.09
N ASP A 27 6.68 -4.41 -14.72
CA ASP A 27 5.29 -4.79 -14.48
C ASP A 27 4.83 -4.23 -13.12
N GLU A 28 3.85 -3.33 -13.16
CA GLU A 28 3.36 -2.63 -11.96
C GLU A 28 2.76 -3.58 -10.92
N ASP A 29 2.06 -4.64 -11.33
CA ASP A 29 1.43 -5.59 -10.41
C ASP A 29 2.51 -6.45 -9.73
N LEU A 30 3.50 -6.92 -10.48
CA LEU A 30 4.64 -7.64 -9.93
C LEU A 30 5.51 -6.75 -9.04
N LEU A 31 5.68 -5.47 -9.39
CA LEU A 31 6.39 -4.52 -8.55
C LEU A 31 5.64 -4.28 -7.24
N PHE A 32 4.32 -4.09 -7.29
CA PHE A 32 3.50 -3.93 -6.10
C PHE A 32 3.59 -5.15 -5.20
N GLN A 33 3.48 -6.35 -5.76
CA GLN A 33 3.64 -7.59 -5.01
C GLN A 33 5.02 -7.70 -4.37
N LYS A 34 6.10 -7.38 -5.10
CA LYS A 34 7.47 -7.39 -4.56
C LYS A 34 7.64 -6.39 -3.41
N LEU A 35 7.07 -5.20 -3.53
CA LEU A 35 7.08 -4.18 -2.46
C LEU A 35 6.26 -4.64 -1.24
N TRP A 36 5.11 -5.26 -1.46
CA TRP A 36 4.30 -5.85 -0.38
C TRP A 36 5.11 -6.91 0.38
N GLU A 37 5.66 -7.91 -0.32
CA GLU A 37 6.44 -8.99 0.28
C GLU A 37 7.69 -8.49 1.02
N TYR A 38 8.25 -7.36 0.60
CA TYR A 38 9.46 -6.78 1.19
C TYR A 38 9.16 -5.86 2.37
N LEU A 39 8.11 -5.05 2.31
CA LEU A 39 7.87 -3.95 3.26
C LEU A 39 6.77 -4.24 4.27
N VAL A 40 5.88 -5.19 3.99
CA VAL A 40 4.67 -5.44 4.78
C VAL A 40 4.84 -6.72 5.60
N PRO A 41 4.82 -6.64 6.94
CA PRO A 41 4.87 -7.83 7.77
C PRO A 41 3.59 -8.67 7.61
N SER A 42 3.68 -9.97 7.91
CA SER A 42 2.55 -10.90 7.85
C SER A 42 1.39 -10.52 8.78
N CYS A 43 1.67 -9.77 9.86
CA CYS A 43 0.67 -9.25 10.77
C CYS A 43 1.04 -7.88 11.31
N GLY A 44 0.02 -7.08 11.62
CA GLY A 44 0.18 -5.76 12.21
C GLY A 44 0.58 -4.70 11.20
N LYS A 45 1.07 -3.57 11.73
CA LYS A 45 1.50 -2.41 10.95
C LYS A 45 2.92 -2.62 10.45
N ALA A 46 3.21 -2.03 9.29
CA ALA A 46 4.57 -2.00 8.79
C ALA A 46 5.46 -1.08 9.66
N GLN A 47 6.76 -1.36 9.63
CA GLN A 47 7.75 -0.64 10.44
C GLN A 47 8.10 0.74 9.88
N THR A 48 7.77 1.00 8.61
CA THR A 48 8.07 2.25 7.90
C THR A 48 6.81 2.84 7.29
N ALA A 49 6.80 4.16 7.03
CA ALA A 49 5.73 4.82 6.29
C ALA A 49 5.55 4.21 4.89
N GLN A 50 6.65 3.84 4.22
CA GLN A 50 6.67 3.16 2.92
C GLN A 50 5.99 1.79 2.98
N GLY A 51 6.25 1.00 4.02
CA GLY A 51 5.54 -0.24 4.20
C GLY A 51 4.06 -0.01 4.51
N GLU A 52 3.73 1.01 5.31
CA GLU A 52 2.34 1.21 5.74
C GLU A 52 1.46 1.75 4.61
N ILE A 53 1.99 2.61 3.73
CA ILE A 53 1.24 3.08 2.55
C ILE A 53 0.98 1.93 1.56
N ILE A 54 1.96 1.02 1.36
CA ILE A 54 1.78 -0.21 0.56
C ILE A 54 0.79 -1.16 1.23
N ARG A 55 0.87 -1.31 2.57
CA ARG A 55 -0.07 -2.13 3.33
C ARG A 55 -1.49 -1.62 3.20
N ILE A 56 -1.71 -0.30 3.32
CA ILE A 56 -3.02 0.31 3.11
C ILE A 56 -3.53 0.03 1.71
N ALA A 57 -2.70 0.29 0.68
CA ALA A 57 -3.06 0.06 -0.71
C ALA A 57 -3.49 -1.40 -0.96
N GLY A 58 -2.70 -2.37 -0.52
CA GLY A 58 -2.97 -3.78 -0.75
C GLY A 58 -4.18 -4.30 0.05
N ARG A 59 -4.43 -3.78 1.26
CA ARG A 59 -5.62 -4.14 2.05
C ARG A 59 -6.90 -3.63 1.40
N VAL A 60 -6.90 -2.40 0.88
CA VAL A 60 -8.02 -1.84 0.13
C VAL A 60 -8.22 -2.62 -1.17
N GLN A 61 -7.17 -2.83 -1.96
CA GLN A 61 -7.23 -3.63 -3.19
C GLN A 61 -7.82 -5.02 -2.93
N HIS A 62 -7.32 -5.73 -1.91
CA HIS A 62 -7.82 -7.06 -1.54
C HIS A 62 -9.31 -7.03 -1.15
N GLU A 63 -9.74 -6.01 -0.41
CA GLU A 63 -11.15 -5.88 -0.03
C GLU A 63 -12.06 -5.68 -1.25
N PHE A 64 -11.63 -4.86 -2.20
CA PHE A 64 -12.38 -4.64 -3.43
C PHE A 64 -12.39 -5.89 -4.33
N LEU A 65 -11.22 -6.44 -4.66
CA LEU A 65 -11.07 -7.44 -5.70
C LEU A 65 -11.36 -8.87 -5.23
N ASN A 66 -11.13 -9.17 -3.95
CA ASN A 66 -11.31 -10.52 -3.40
C ASN A 66 -12.56 -10.66 -2.53
N ASN A 67 -12.89 -9.64 -1.74
CA ASN A 67 -14.03 -9.70 -0.82
C ASN A 67 -15.29 -9.00 -1.36
N GLY A 68 -15.19 -8.29 -2.49
CA GLY A 68 -16.30 -7.53 -3.06
C GLY A 68 -16.87 -6.49 -2.10
N CYS A 69 -16.02 -5.90 -1.26
CA CYS A 69 -16.38 -4.90 -0.25
C CYS A 69 -17.35 -5.38 0.85
N ILE A 70 -17.52 -6.70 1.05
CA ILE A 70 -18.43 -7.21 2.10
C ILE A 70 -17.98 -6.85 3.52
N ASN A 71 -16.67 -6.67 3.75
CA ASN A 71 -16.10 -6.24 5.02
C ASN A 71 -15.81 -4.73 5.06
N TRP A 72 -16.30 -3.96 4.09
CA TRP A 72 -16.07 -2.52 4.03
C TRP A 72 -16.72 -1.81 5.22
N ASP A 73 -15.91 -1.09 6.00
CA ASP A 73 -16.35 -0.39 7.21
C ASP A 73 -15.59 0.94 7.41
N GLU A 74 -15.83 1.58 8.54
CA GLU A 74 -15.21 2.85 8.89
C GLU A 74 -13.69 2.76 9.08
N ASP A 75 -13.13 1.59 9.36
CA ASP A 75 -11.69 1.45 9.49
C ASP A 75 -10.99 1.52 8.12
N PHE A 76 -11.61 1.05 7.03
CA PHE A 76 -11.11 1.33 5.68
C PHE A 76 -11.12 2.83 5.36
N HIS A 77 -12.12 3.57 5.85
CA HIS A 77 -12.16 5.01 5.69
C HIS A 77 -10.97 5.70 6.37
N LYS A 78 -10.68 5.32 7.61
CA LYS A 78 -9.52 5.82 8.37
C LYS A 78 -8.18 5.40 7.73
N MET A 79 -8.10 4.21 7.14
CA MET A 79 -6.93 3.79 6.38
C MET A 79 -6.70 4.70 5.18
N LEU A 80 -7.75 4.99 4.41
CA LEU A 80 -7.68 5.93 3.28
C LEU A 80 -7.36 7.37 3.71
N ASP A 81 -7.86 7.83 4.85
CA ASP A 81 -7.48 9.14 5.40
C ASP A 81 -6.01 9.17 5.83
N THR A 82 -5.52 8.07 6.39
CA THR A 82 -4.09 7.93 6.74
C THR A 82 -3.22 7.89 5.50
N PHE A 83 -3.68 7.25 4.42
CA PHE A 83 -3.01 7.26 3.12
C PHE A 83 -2.77 8.69 2.63
N LEU A 84 -3.80 9.54 2.65
CA LEU A 84 -3.66 10.96 2.27
C LEU A 84 -2.66 11.72 3.14
N LYS A 85 -2.58 11.40 4.44
CA LYS A 85 -1.61 12.00 5.36
C LYS A 85 -0.17 11.60 5.06
N TYR A 86 0.08 10.48 4.38
CA TYR A 86 1.44 10.08 3.98
C TYR A 86 1.94 10.83 2.74
N LEU A 87 1.08 11.09 1.76
CA LEU A 87 1.46 11.69 0.48
C LEU A 87 2.25 13.02 0.55
N PRO A 88 2.03 13.94 1.52
CA PRO A 88 2.84 15.17 1.61
C PRO A 88 4.18 14.99 2.35
N LEU A 89 4.47 13.81 2.92
CA LEU A 89 5.70 13.60 3.68
C LEU A 89 6.91 13.38 2.76
N GLY A 90 8.09 13.78 3.26
CA GLY A 90 9.37 13.63 2.55
C GLY A 90 9.42 14.41 1.25
N ASN A 91 9.89 13.78 0.19
CA ASN A 91 9.71 14.22 -1.19
C ASN A 91 8.28 13.86 -1.64
N GLY A 92 7.31 14.56 -1.06
CA GLY A 92 5.89 14.30 -1.22
C GLY A 92 5.31 14.80 -2.54
N PHE A 93 4.01 14.58 -2.69
CA PHE A 93 3.24 14.98 -3.87
C PHE A 93 3.06 16.49 -3.96
N SER A 94 2.88 17.01 -5.17
CA SER A 94 2.53 18.41 -5.43
C SER A 94 1.13 18.75 -4.90
N GLU A 95 0.81 20.04 -4.73
CA GLU A 95 -0.54 20.44 -4.33
C GLU A 95 -1.62 20.00 -5.34
N GLU A 96 -1.29 19.99 -6.64
CA GLU A 96 -2.18 19.46 -7.68
C GLU A 96 -2.39 17.95 -7.52
N ASP A 97 -1.32 17.18 -7.32
CA ASP A 97 -1.40 15.73 -7.17
C ASP A 97 -2.13 15.33 -5.88
N LEU A 98 -1.98 16.10 -4.80
CA LEU A 98 -2.71 15.89 -3.55
C LEU A 98 -4.23 16.06 -3.75
N LYS A 99 -4.67 17.07 -4.50
CA LYS A 99 -6.10 17.25 -4.83
C LYS A 99 -6.63 16.09 -5.66
N ILE A 100 -5.83 15.56 -6.59
CA ILE A 100 -6.19 14.38 -7.37
C ILE A 100 -6.32 13.16 -6.46
N ALA A 101 -5.38 12.97 -5.53
CA ALA A 101 -5.43 11.88 -4.56
C ALA A 101 -6.65 11.96 -3.63
N GLU A 102 -7.04 13.17 -3.20
CA GLU A 102 -8.28 13.39 -2.42
C GLU A 102 -9.53 12.95 -3.18
N VAL A 103 -9.63 13.28 -4.46
CA VAL A 103 -10.74 12.84 -5.32
C VAL A 103 -10.74 11.31 -5.46
N LEU A 104 -9.56 10.72 -5.73
CA LEU A 104 -9.40 9.27 -5.82
C LEU A 104 -9.86 8.55 -4.54
N VAL A 105 -9.42 9.04 -3.38
CA VAL A 105 -9.82 8.50 -2.08
C VAL A 105 -11.32 8.69 -1.81
N GLY A 106 -11.89 9.82 -2.21
CA GLY A 106 -13.33 10.06 -2.14
C GLY A 106 -14.13 9.03 -2.95
N LEU A 107 -13.70 8.73 -4.17
CA LEU A 107 -14.32 7.72 -5.03
C LEU A 107 -14.19 6.31 -4.41
N LEU A 108 -13.03 5.94 -3.87
CA LEU A 108 -12.85 4.66 -3.19
C LEU A 108 -13.80 4.50 -1.99
N LYS A 109 -13.93 5.54 -1.16
CA LYS A 109 -14.87 5.56 -0.02
C LYS A 109 -16.31 5.37 -0.47
N GLU A 110 -16.73 6.05 -1.54
CA GLU A 110 -18.08 5.93 -2.09
C GLU A 110 -18.33 4.55 -2.69
N ASN A 111 -17.39 4.04 -3.48
CA ASN A 111 -17.46 2.75 -4.14
C ASN A 111 -17.50 1.59 -3.14
N GLY A 112 -16.65 1.64 -2.11
CA GLY A 112 -16.63 0.64 -1.05
C GLY A 112 -17.97 0.52 -0.33
N LYS A 113 -18.61 1.65 0.02
CA LYS A 113 -19.96 1.66 0.63
C LYS A 113 -21.03 1.05 -0.26
N LYS A 114 -20.91 1.21 -1.58
CA LYS A 114 -21.86 0.69 -2.56
C LYS A 114 -21.58 -0.77 -2.97
N GLY A 115 -20.44 -1.33 -2.56
CA GLY A 115 -19.95 -2.60 -3.10
C GLY A 115 -19.65 -2.53 -4.60
N PHE A 116 -19.35 -1.34 -5.12
CA PHE A 116 -19.05 -1.14 -6.53
C PHE A 116 -17.54 -1.30 -6.76
N ILE A 117 -17.15 -2.25 -7.60
CA ILE A 117 -15.74 -2.54 -7.89
C ILE A 117 -15.37 -1.86 -9.21
N ASP A 118 -14.31 -1.05 -9.17
CA ASP A 118 -13.69 -0.45 -10.35
C ASP A 118 -12.18 -0.72 -10.33
N ASP A 119 -11.78 -1.74 -11.08
CA ASP A 119 -10.39 -2.23 -11.14
C ASP A 119 -9.42 -1.13 -11.56
N LYS A 120 -9.85 -0.16 -12.38
CA LYS A 120 -8.97 0.93 -12.83
C LYS A 120 -8.68 1.91 -11.70
N ILE A 121 -9.69 2.27 -10.92
CA ILE A 121 -9.52 3.15 -9.75
C ILE A 121 -8.59 2.49 -8.73
N ILE A 122 -8.74 1.18 -8.53
CA ILE A 122 -7.87 0.40 -7.63
C ILE A 122 -6.43 0.34 -8.16
N GLY A 123 -6.24 0.11 -9.46
CA GLY A 123 -4.92 0.17 -10.10
C GLY A 123 -4.24 1.52 -9.86
N VAL A 124 -4.93 2.63 -10.17
CA VAL A 124 -4.40 3.99 -9.94
C VAL A 124 -4.03 4.23 -8.47
N PHE A 125 -4.81 3.68 -7.54
CA PHE A 125 -4.51 3.77 -6.11
C PHE A 125 -3.22 3.03 -5.71
N CYS A 126 -3.01 1.82 -6.23
CA CYS A 126 -1.77 1.08 -6.03
C CYS A 126 -0.57 1.79 -6.67
N SER A 127 -0.72 2.30 -7.90
CA SER A 127 0.34 3.07 -8.59
C SER A 127 0.68 4.37 -7.84
N CYS A 128 -0.30 5.03 -7.24
CA CYS A 128 -0.10 6.20 -6.37
C CYS A 128 0.80 5.86 -5.17
N ALA A 129 0.52 4.74 -4.48
CA ALA A 129 1.33 4.27 -3.36
C ALA A 129 2.79 3.98 -3.79
N MET A 130 2.98 3.24 -4.89
CA MET A 130 4.30 2.92 -5.41
C MET A 130 5.08 4.16 -5.85
N THR A 131 4.40 5.14 -6.46
CA THR A 131 5.01 6.40 -6.87
C THR A 131 5.55 7.16 -5.68
N TRP A 132 4.76 7.28 -4.60
CA TRP A 132 5.22 7.94 -3.38
C TRP A 132 6.41 7.20 -2.74
N VAL A 133 6.40 5.86 -2.71
CA VAL A 133 7.53 5.05 -2.21
C VAL A 133 8.80 5.25 -3.05
N LYS A 134 8.68 5.30 -4.39
CA LYS A 134 9.81 5.58 -5.30
C LYS A 134 10.43 6.96 -5.07
N GLN A 135 9.62 7.95 -4.72
CA GLN A 135 10.08 9.31 -4.41
C GLN A 135 10.76 9.41 -3.04
N ASN A 136 10.49 8.46 -2.13
CA ASN A 136 10.91 8.48 -0.74
C ASN A 136 11.68 7.20 -0.35
N PRO A 137 12.89 6.96 -0.89
CA PRO A 137 13.68 5.76 -0.56
C PRO A 137 14.27 5.81 0.85
N GLU A 138 14.52 6.99 1.41
CA GLU A 138 14.99 7.12 2.80
C GLU A 138 13.85 6.81 3.78
N VAL A 139 14.12 5.99 4.79
CA VAL A 139 13.09 5.55 5.74
C VAL A 139 12.42 6.72 6.44
N ILE A 140 11.08 6.70 6.43
CA ILE A 140 10.25 7.64 7.19
C ILE A 140 9.51 6.83 8.27
N GLU A 141 9.47 7.36 9.49
CA GLU A 141 8.70 6.75 10.57
C GLU A 141 7.20 6.69 10.21
N PRO A 142 6.51 5.57 10.48
CA PRO A 142 5.10 5.45 10.17
C PRO A 142 4.28 6.40 11.06
N LEU A 143 3.28 7.06 10.47
CA LEU A 143 2.30 7.84 11.20
C LEU A 143 1.55 6.97 12.22
N LYS A 144 1.09 7.61 13.30
CA LYS A 144 0.16 6.97 14.24
C LYS A 144 -1.14 6.67 13.51
N ALA A 145 -1.43 5.38 13.32
CA ALA A 145 -2.67 4.96 12.68
C ALA A 145 -3.84 4.91 13.68
N GLU A 146 -4.97 5.49 13.27
CA GLU A 146 -6.22 5.62 14.03
C GLU A 146 -7.22 4.45 13.77
N TYR A 147 -6.78 3.45 13.00
CA TYR A 147 -7.52 2.22 12.67
C TYR A 147 -6.87 0.99 13.31
N VAL A 148 -7.63 -0.11 13.36
CA VAL A 148 -7.26 -1.37 14.04
C VAL A 148 -6.91 -2.50 13.05
N ARG A 149 -7.08 -2.28 11.74
CA ARG A 149 -6.88 -3.25 10.65
C ARG A 149 -5.44 -3.58 10.27
#